data_AF-A0A2E3FH81-F1
#
_entry.id   AF-A0A2E3FH81-F1
#
_cell.length_a   1.000
_cell.length_b   1.000
_cell.length_c   1.000
_cell.angle_alpha   90.00
_cell.angle_beta   90.00
_cell.angle_gamma   90.00
#
_symmetry.space_group_name_H-M   'P 1'
#
loop_
_entity.id
_entity.type
_entity.pdbx_description
1 polymer ?
#
loop_
_entity_poly.entity_id
_entity_poly.type
_entity_poly.pdbx_seq_one_letter_code
_entity_poly.pdbx_strand_id
1 'polypeptide(L)'
;MADNEIPPIPDTFDNVVSAITPKQGQIPTAPHKGILPIGGLQLDCYVLEDGRRVFHKRGMAKALGLKSEGGNAFMKTLSGKKLGSELDEKLWEKLENPIEFNTLGSDLGHSYEAEVLVDVCKAVKRAYDAGKLTKAQEPMAMQTTISSRSSQI
;
A
#
# COMPACT_ATOMS: atom_id res chain seq x y z
N MET A 1 44.36 40.11 -13.15
CA MET A 1 43.82 38.85 -13.70
C MET A 1 44.24 37.79 -12.71
N ALA A 2 43.34 37.34 -11.85
CA ALA A 2 43.64 36.33 -10.83
C ALA A 2 43.02 35.02 -11.31
N ASP A 3 43.88 34.06 -11.64
CA ASP A 3 43.53 32.71 -12.03
C ASP A 3 42.92 32.00 -10.80
N ASN A 4 41.66 31.62 -10.92
CA ASN A 4 40.91 30.93 -9.87
C ASN A 4 40.91 29.42 -10.19
N GLU A 5 42.07 28.78 -10.03
CA GLU A 5 42.18 27.32 -10.09
C GLU A 5 41.55 26.71 -8.83
N ILE A 6 40.40 26.05 -9.01
CA ILE A 6 39.78 25.24 -7.97
C ILE A 6 40.64 23.96 -7.85
N PRO A 7 41.26 23.67 -6.69
CA PRO A 7 42.04 22.46 -6.54
C PRO A 7 41.13 21.23 -6.67
N PRO A 8 41.60 20.14 -7.31
CA PRO A 8 40.83 18.92 -7.39
C PRO A 8 40.58 18.37 -5.99
N ILE A 9 39.32 18.09 -5.69
CA ILE A 9 38.90 17.41 -4.47
C ILE A 9 39.54 16.00 -4.52
N PRO A 10 40.41 15.62 -3.58
CA PRO A 10 41.07 14.33 -3.60
C PRO A 10 40.12 13.27 -3.03
N ASP A 11 39.05 12.97 -3.75
CA ASP A 11 38.13 11.92 -3.36
C ASP A 11 37.85 10.98 -4.52
N THR A 12 38.05 9.69 -4.24
CA THR A 12 37.75 8.58 -5.16
C THR A 12 36.24 8.52 -5.38
N PHE A 13 35.81 8.15 -6.60
CA PHE A 13 34.38 8.01 -6.98
C PHE A 13 33.56 7.23 -5.93
N ASP A 14 34.18 6.27 -5.22
CA ASP A 14 33.58 5.47 -4.16
C ASP A 14 33.04 6.28 -2.96
N ASN A 15 33.69 7.40 -2.59
CA ASN A 15 33.26 8.22 -1.46
C ASN A 15 32.00 9.04 -1.80
N VAL A 16 31.85 9.46 -3.05
CA VAL A 16 30.68 10.23 -3.49
C VAL A 16 29.44 9.33 -3.53
N VAL A 17 29.59 8.07 -3.98
CA VAL A 17 28.50 7.08 -4.03
C VAL A 17 27.93 6.80 -2.64
N SER A 18 28.76 6.74 -1.60
CA SER A 18 28.28 6.51 -0.23
C SER A 18 27.50 7.70 0.35
N ALA A 19 27.79 8.94 -0.08
CA ALA A 19 27.11 10.14 0.43
C ALA A 19 25.71 10.37 -0.18
N ILE A 20 25.46 9.87 -1.40
CA ILE A 20 24.14 9.88 -2.06
C ILE A 20 23.36 8.58 -1.86
N THR A 21 23.93 7.58 -1.17
CA THR A 21 23.16 6.39 -0.80
C THR A 21 22.24 6.77 0.37
N PRO A 22 20.91 6.84 0.19
CA PRO A 22 20.02 7.00 1.33
C PRO A 22 20.31 5.84 2.29
N LYS A 23 20.48 6.13 3.58
CA LYS A 23 20.56 5.12 4.63
C LYS A 23 19.43 4.13 4.39
N GLN A 24 19.75 2.95 3.87
CA GLN A 24 18.82 1.84 3.77
C GLN A 24 18.53 1.44 5.22
N GLY A 25 17.51 2.06 5.81
CA GLY A 25 16.81 1.47 6.93
C GLY A 25 16.46 0.05 6.49
N GLN A 26 16.89 -0.93 7.27
CA GLN A 26 16.73 -2.35 6.99
C GLN A 26 15.37 -2.58 6.35
N ILE A 27 15.36 -2.91 5.06
CA ILE A 27 14.12 -3.24 4.36
C ILE A 27 13.63 -4.51 5.05
N PRO A 28 12.49 -4.48 5.78
CA PRO A 28 12.05 -5.64 6.52
C PRO A 28 11.85 -6.77 5.51
N THR A 29 12.48 -7.91 5.75
CA THR A 29 12.28 -9.09 4.92
C THR A 29 10.97 -9.74 5.39
N ALA A 30 10.12 -10.19 4.46
CA ALA A 30 8.96 -10.99 4.82
C ALA A 30 9.30 -12.48 4.74
N PRO A 31 9.61 -13.17 5.85
CA PRO A 31 10.01 -14.57 5.85
C PRO A 31 8.87 -15.53 5.46
N HIS A 32 7.61 -15.11 5.55
CA HIS A 32 6.46 -15.97 5.36
C HIS A 32 5.46 -15.39 4.34
N LYS A 33 5.25 -16.13 3.26
CA LYS A 33 4.16 -15.92 2.30
C LYS A 33 3.02 -16.89 2.62
N GLY A 34 1.83 -16.35 2.88
CA GLY A 34 0.58 -17.09 3.05
C GLY A 34 -0.48 -16.62 2.06
N ILE A 35 -1.55 -17.40 1.95
CA ILE A 35 -2.75 -17.02 1.19
C ILE A 35 -3.87 -16.76 2.19
N LEU A 36 -4.45 -15.55 2.18
CA LEU A 36 -5.63 -15.24 2.96
C LEU A 36 -6.87 -15.25 2.04
N PRO A 37 -7.84 -16.16 2.26
CA PRO A 37 -9.12 -16.10 1.57
C PRO A 37 -9.96 -14.95 2.10
N ILE A 38 -10.26 -13.96 1.25
CA ILE A 38 -11.12 -12.82 1.57
C ILE A 38 -12.15 -12.65 0.46
N GLY A 39 -13.44 -12.75 0.79
CA GLY A 39 -14.51 -12.42 -0.17
C GLY A 39 -14.53 -13.33 -1.39
N GLY A 40 -14.14 -14.59 -1.25
CA GLY A 40 -13.97 -15.55 -2.35
C GLY A 40 -12.68 -15.37 -3.17
N LEU A 41 -11.81 -14.43 -2.79
CA LEU A 41 -10.52 -14.18 -3.43
C LEU A 41 -9.38 -14.74 -2.58
N GLN A 42 -8.36 -15.28 -3.23
CA GLN A 42 -7.11 -15.65 -2.59
C GLN A 42 -6.13 -14.48 -2.71
N LEU A 43 -5.77 -13.87 -1.58
CA LEU A 43 -4.84 -12.75 -1.51
C LEU A 43 -3.52 -13.18 -0.89
N ASP A 44 -2.41 -12.76 -1.51
CA ASP A 44 -1.08 -12.94 -0.93
C ASP A 44 -0.96 -12.10 0.34
N CYS A 45 -0.75 -12.77 1.48
CA CYS A 45 -0.53 -12.17 2.78
C CYS A 45 0.92 -12.44 3.19
N TYR A 46 1.61 -11.41 3.64
CA TYR A 46 2.99 -11.52 4.12
C TYR A 46 3.03 -11.21 5.61
N VAL A 47 3.81 -11.99 6.36
CA VAL A 47 4.03 -11.72 7.79
C VAL A 47 5.44 -11.17 7.93
N LEU A 48 5.55 -9.95 8.45
CA LEU A 48 6.82 -9.30 8.78
C LEU A 48 7.43 -9.96 10.03
N GLU A 49 8.72 -9.73 10.27
CA GLU A 49 9.44 -10.28 11.44
C GLU A 49 8.84 -9.86 12.79
N ASP A 50 8.18 -8.71 12.84
CA ASP A 50 7.47 -8.21 14.04
C ASP A 50 6.08 -8.83 14.24
N GLY A 51 5.69 -9.79 13.39
CA GLY A 51 4.40 -10.47 13.44
C GLY A 51 3.26 -9.72 12.75
N ARG A 52 3.50 -8.54 12.17
CA ARG A 52 2.45 -7.82 11.43
C ARG A 52 2.14 -8.50 10.10
N ARG A 53 0.85 -8.59 9.80
CA ARG A 53 0.33 -9.08 8.52
C ARG A 53 0.18 -7.90 7.57
N VAL A 54 0.76 -8.02 6.39
CA VAL A 54 0.70 -6.99 5.35
C VAL A 54 0.19 -7.55 4.03
N PHE A 55 -0.53 -6.72 3.29
CA PHE A 55 -0.99 -6.98 1.94
C PHE A 55 -0.32 -6.03 0.97
N HIS A 56 0.02 -6.56 -0.20
CA HIS A 56 0.45 -5.71 -1.29
C HIS A 56 -0.72 -4.84 -1.78
N LYS A 57 -0.42 -3.61 -2.24
CA LYS A 57 -1.41 -2.68 -2.79
C LYS A 57 -2.31 -3.31 -3.85
N ARG A 58 -1.74 -4.17 -4.71
CA ARG A 58 -2.48 -4.90 -5.75
C ARG A 58 -3.50 -5.88 -5.13
N GLY A 59 -3.12 -6.56 -4.06
CA GLY A 59 -4.00 -7.45 -3.31
C GLY A 59 -5.16 -6.69 -2.68
N MET A 60 -4.90 -5.51 -2.11
CA MET A 60 -5.97 -4.65 -1.59
C MET A 60 -6.91 -4.16 -2.69
N ALA A 61 -6.39 -3.73 -3.83
CA ALA A 61 -7.22 -3.32 -4.97
C ALA A 61 -8.13 -4.47 -5.45
N LYS A 62 -7.60 -5.69 -5.50
CA LYS A 62 -8.35 -6.91 -5.83
C LYS A 62 -9.42 -7.22 -4.77
N ALA A 63 -9.10 -7.07 -3.49
CA ALA A 63 -10.04 -7.27 -2.38
C ALA A 63 -11.24 -6.31 -2.43
N LEU A 64 -11.04 -5.11 -2.99
CA LEU A 64 -12.09 -4.13 -3.26
C LEU A 64 -12.84 -4.39 -4.57
N GLY A 65 -12.42 -5.38 -5.38
CA GLY A 65 -13.01 -5.66 -6.69
C GLY A 65 -12.70 -4.60 -7.75
N LEU A 66 -11.58 -3.89 -7.62
CA LEU A 66 -11.17 -2.90 -8.63
C LEU A 66 -10.72 -3.61 -9.92
N LYS A 67 -11.17 -3.08 -11.07
CA LYS A 67 -10.76 -3.59 -12.39
C LYS A 67 -9.27 -3.40 -12.68
N SER A 68 -8.68 -2.37 -12.09
CA SER A 68 -7.25 -2.09 -12.21
C SER A 68 -6.59 -2.25 -10.85
N GLU A 69 -5.74 -3.27 -10.76
CA GLU A 69 -4.99 -3.60 -9.55
C GLU A 69 -3.66 -2.83 -9.48
N GLY A 70 -3.20 -2.26 -10.60
CA GLY A 70 -1.88 -1.65 -10.75
C GLY A 70 -1.85 -0.12 -10.59
N GLY A 71 -0.64 0.40 -10.32
CA GLY A 71 -0.33 1.82 -10.35
C GLY A 71 -1.10 2.65 -9.31
N ASN A 72 -1.66 3.78 -9.76
CA ASN A 72 -2.37 4.74 -8.91
C ASN A 72 -3.88 4.47 -8.79
N ALA A 73 -4.39 3.38 -9.39
CA ALA A 73 -5.84 3.12 -9.45
C ALA A 73 -6.47 2.96 -8.05
N PHE A 74 -5.80 2.24 -7.15
CA PHE A 74 -6.21 2.08 -5.77
C PHE A 74 -6.34 3.43 -5.06
N MET A 75 -5.27 4.22 -5.01
CA MET A 75 -5.25 5.51 -4.32
C MET A 75 -6.21 6.52 -4.96
N LYS A 76 -6.33 6.53 -6.30
CA LYS A 76 -7.30 7.37 -7.03
C LYS A 76 -8.75 7.04 -6.67
N THR A 77 -9.04 5.77 -6.43
CA THR A 77 -10.39 5.35 -6.00
C THR A 77 -10.68 5.86 -4.60
N LEU A 78 -9.72 5.73 -3.68
CA LEU A 78 -9.83 6.20 -2.31
C LEU A 78 -9.91 7.72 -2.21
N SER A 79 -9.15 8.46 -3.03
CA SER A 79 -9.13 9.93 -3.03
C SER A 79 -10.33 10.57 -3.71
N GLY A 80 -11.23 9.78 -4.30
CA GLY A 80 -12.47 10.31 -4.88
C GLY A 80 -13.33 10.97 -3.81
N LYS A 81 -13.77 12.21 -4.02
CA LYS A 81 -14.51 13.06 -3.04
C LYS A 81 -15.56 12.34 -2.18
N LYS A 82 -16.29 11.39 -2.77
CA LYS A 82 -17.36 10.62 -2.12
C LYS A 82 -16.82 9.58 -1.13
N LEU A 83 -15.77 8.85 -1.50
CA LEU A 83 -15.15 7.83 -0.65
C LEU A 83 -14.09 8.45 0.27
N GLY A 84 -13.35 9.44 -0.22
CA GLY A 84 -12.36 10.21 0.52
C GLY A 84 -12.89 10.87 1.77
N SER A 85 -14.16 11.30 1.76
CA SER A 85 -14.83 11.89 2.92
C SER A 85 -15.26 10.87 3.99
N GLU A 86 -15.21 9.57 3.69
CA GLU A 86 -15.50 8.49 4.65
C GLU A 86 -14.23 7.87 5.25
N LEU A 87 -13.07 8.23 4.72
CA LEU A 87 -11.75 7.84 5.23
C LEU A 87 -11.33 8.89 6.26
N ASP A 88 -11.06 8.45 7.48
CA ASP A 88 -10.55 9.30 8.54
C ASP A 88 -9.07 9.66 8.33
N GLU A 89 -8.62 10.75 8.93
CA GLU A 89 -7.26 11.27 8.76
C GLU A 89 -6.18 10.24 9.09
N LYS A 90 -6.38 9.44 10.14
CA LYS A 90 -5.45 8.37 10.53
C LYS A 90 -5.33 7.28 9.46
N LEU A 91 -6.44 6.92 8.82
CA LEU A 91 -6.42 5.94 7.74
C LEU A 91 -5.75 6.50 6.48
N TRP A 92 -5.96 7.79 6.20
CA TRP A 92 -5.23 8.49 5.14
C TRP A 92 -3.73 8.51 5.37
N GLU A 93 -3.29 8.83 6.59
CA GLU A 93 -1.86 8.81 6.96
C GLU A 93 -1.24 7.42 6.74
N LYS A 94 -1.94 6.34 7.11
CA LYS A 94 -1.50 4.96 6.83
C LYS A 94 -1.45 4.63 5.34
N LEU A 95 -2.34 5.21 4.53
CA LEU A 95 -2.38 5.00 3.08
C LEU A 95 -1.27 5.77 2.34
N GLU A 96 -0.89 6.94 2.85
CA GLU A 96 0.20 7.78 2.34
C GLU A 96 1.59 7.29 2.75
N ASN A 97 1.68 6.56 3.86
CA ASN A 97 2.92 5.96 4.35
C ASN A 97 2.90 4.42 4.18
N PRO A 98 2.98 3.90 2.93
CA PRO A 98 3.04 2.47 2.70
C PRO A 98 4.33 1.88 3.29
N ILE A 99 4.24 0.64 3.75
CA ILE A 99 5.40 -0.15 4.15
C ILE A 99 6.03 -0.69 2.87
N GLU A 100 7.26 -0.29 2.61
CA GLU A 100 8.08 -0.84 1.54
C GLU A 100 8.89 -2.01 2.10
N PHE A 101 8.66 -3.20 1.57
CA PHE A 101 9.35 -4.39 2.02
C PHE A 101 9.68 -5.29 0.83
N ASN A 102 10.78 -6.04 0.92
CA ASN A 102 11.19 -6.95 -0.14
C ASN A 102 10.49 -8.30 0.08
N THR A 103 9.52 -8.60 -0.77
CA THR A 103 8.98 -9.96 -0.88
C THR A 103 10.03 -10.83 -1.56
N LEU A 104 10.44 -11.94 -0.95
CA LEU A 104 11.35 -12.95 -1.52
C LEU A 104 11.05 -13.20 -3.02
N GLY A 105 11.77 -12.52 -3.92
CA GLY A 105 11.69 -12.68 -5.37
C GLY A 105 10.69 -11.81 -6.15
N SER A 106 10.08 -10.76 -5.57
CA SER A 106 9.22 -9.81 -6.32
C SER A 106 9.66 -8.36 -6.09
N ASP A 107 9.39 -7.51 -7.08
CA ASP A 107 9.70 -6.08 -7.08
C ASP A 107 9.24 -5.38 -5.78
N LEU A 108 10.01 -4.37 -5.37
CA LEU A 108 9.69 -3.50 -4.23
C LEU A 108 8.26 -2.96 -4.38
N GLY A 109 7.39 -3.39 -3.48
CA GLY A 109 5.97 -3.18 -3.58
C GLY A 109 5.42 -2.37 -2.41
N HIS A 110 4.60 -1.37 -2.69
CA HIS A 110 3.85 -0.67 -1.64
C HIS A 110 2.89 -1.64 -0.96
N SER A 111 3.04 -1.77 0.35
CA SER A 111 2.26 -2.69 1.15
C SER A 111 1.66 -1.99 2.35
N TYR A 112 0.57 -2.55 2.86
CA TYR A 112 -0.20 -1.98 3.94
C TYR A 112 -0.57 -3.06 4.94
N GLU A 113 -0.67 -2.69 6.21
CA GLU A 113 -1.12 -3.59 7.26
C GLU A 113 -2.53 -4.13 6.95
N ALA A 114 -2.80 -5.36 7.38
CA ALA A 114 -4.10 -6.01 7.21
C ALA A 114 -5.26 -5.17 7.75
N GLU A 115 -5.05 -4.44 8.84
CA GLU A 115 -6.03 -3.55 9.44
C GLU A 115 -6.46 -2.43 8.48
N VAL A 116 -5.53 -1.89 7.67
CA VAL A 116 -5.83 -0.84 6.68
C VAL A 116 -6.85 -1.34 5.67
N LEU A 117 -6.73 -2.60 5.22
CA LEU A 117 -7.70 -3.18 4.29
C LEU A 117 -9.10 -3.28 4.92
N VAL A 118 -9.17 -3.69 6.18
CA VAL A 118 -10.43 -3.80 6.93
C VAL A 118 -11.08 -2.42 7.08
N ASP A 119 -10.32 -1.40 7.44
CA ASP A 119 -10.85 -0.06 7.62
C ASP A 119 -11.27 0.61 6.31
N VAL A 120 -10.53 0.38 5.22
CA VAL A 120 -10.95 0.78 3.88
C VAL A 120 -12.26 0.10 3.47
N CYS A 121 -12.41 -1.21 3.74
CA CYS A 121 -13.65 -1.93 3.47
C CYS A 121 -14.84 -1.35 4.26
N LYS A 122 -14.64 -0.98 5.52
CA LYS A 122 -15.65 -0.28 6.34
C LYS A 122 -15.99 1.10 5.76
N ALA A 123 -15.00 1.87 5.33
CA ALA A 123 -15.21 3.19 4.72
C ALA A 123 -16.02 3.08 3.41
N VAL A 124 -15.69 2.12 2.54
CA VAL A 124 -16.48 1.81 1.33
C VAL A 124 -17.91 1.45 1.69
N LYS A 125 -18.12 0.63 2.74
CA LYS A 125 -19.45 0.27 3.20
C LYS A 125 -20.23 1.48 3.70
N ARG A 126 -19.64 2.37 4.50
CA ARG A 126 -20.28 3.61 4.93
C ARG A 126 -20.66 4.50 3.75
N ALA A 127 -19.76 4.63 2.77
CA ALA A 127 -20.03 5.38 1.54
C ALA A 127 -21.22 4.79 0.75
N TYR A 128 -21.34 3.46 0.73
CA TYR A 128 -22.46 2.75 0.09
C TYR A 128 -23.76 2.98 0.86
N ASP A 129 -23.76 2.74 2.17
CA ASP A 129 -24.94 2.89 3.04
C ASP A 129 -25.45 4.35 3.04
N ALA A 130 -24.55 5.33 2.85
CA ALA A 130 -24.88 6.74 2.69
C ALA A 130 -25.32 7.15 1.26
N GLY A 131 -25.39 6.21 0.30
CA GLY A 131 -25.74 6.48 -1.10
C GLY A 131 -24.72 7.36 -1.83
N LYS A 132 -23.51 7.50 -1.30
CA LYS A 132 -22.46 8.37 -1.87
C LYS A 132 -21.77 7.73 -3.06
N LEU A 133 -21.73 6.41 -3.16
CA LEU A 133 -21.09 5.72 -4.28
C LEU A 133 -21.82 5.94 -5.61
N THR A 134 -21.08 5.90 -6.71
CA THR A 134 -21.66 5.92 -8.06
C THR A 134 -22.12 4.52 -8.47
N LYS A 135 -23.02 4.40 -9.47
CA LYS A 135 -23.44 3.09 -10.00
C LYS A 135 -22.26 2.21 -10.44
N ALA A 136 -21.20 2.84 -10.97
CA ALA A 136 -19.98 2.13 -11.36
C ALA A 136 -19.18 1.56 -10.16
N GLN A 137 -19.43 2.07 -8.94
CA GLN A 137 -18.77 1.67 -7.69
C GLN A 137 -19.63 0.73 -6.83
N GLU A 138 -20.89 0.48 -7.20
CA GLU A 138 -21.75 -0.47 -6.49
C GLU A 138 -21.15 -1.89 -6.43
N PRO A 139 -20.52 -2.44 -7.50
CA PRO A 139 -19.88 -3.75 -7.43
C PRO A 139 -18.73 -3.81 -6.40
N MET A 140 -18.00 -2.70 -6.22
CA MET A 140 -16.95 -2.59 -5.20
C MET A 140 -17.53 -2.70 -3.80
N ALA A 141 -18.66 -2.03 -3.51
CA ALA A 141 -19.32 -2.13 -2.20
C ALA A 141 -19.91 -3.52 -1.92
N MET A 142 -20.42 -4.19 -2.95
CA MET A 142 -20.85 -5.58 -2.83
C MET A 142 -19.67 -6.47 -2.47
N GLN A 143 -18.53 -6.32 -3.15
CA GLN A 143 -17.33 -7.09 -2.87
C GLN A 143 -16.81 -6.87 -1.44
N THR A 144 -16.76 -5.62 -0.94
CA THR A 144 -16.29 -5.34 0.43
C THR A 144 -17.18 -5.94 1.50
N THR A 145 -18.48 -6.07 1.24
CA THR A 145 -19.42 -6.72 2.16
C THR A 145 -19.14 -8.22 2.30
N ILE A 146 -18.73 -8.89 1.21
CA ILE A 146 -18.37 -10.31 1.23
C ILE A 146 -17.00 -10.49 1.92
N SER A 147 -16.05 -9.61 1.61
CA SER A 147 -14.71 -9.57 2.19
C SER A 147 -14.73 -9.38 3.72
N SER A 148 -15.54 -8.45 4.23
CA SER A 148 -15.64 -8.16 5.67
C SER A 148 -16.26 -9.28 6.49
N ARG A 149 -17.19 -10.07 5.92
CA ARG A 149 -17.74 -11.27 6.58
C ARG A 149 -16.72 -12.42 6.69
N SER A 150 -15.80 -12.50 5.73
CA SER A 150 -14.80 -13.58 5.67
C SER A 150 -13.65 -13.39 6.67
N SER A 151 -13.47 -12.19 7.21
CA SER A 151 -12.35 -11.84 8.09
C SER A 151 -12.59 -12.17 9.58
N GLN A 152 -13.72 -12.80 9.95
CA GLN A 152 -14.07 -13.17 11.35
C GLN A 152 -13.75 -14.63 11.73
N ILE A 153 -12.83 -15.28 11.02
CA ILE A 153 -12.35 -16.64 11.33
C ILE A 153 -10.91 -16.63 11.85
#